data_AF-A0A4Y9RQJ0-F1
#
_entry.id   AF-A0A4Y9RQJ0-F1
#
_cell.length_a   1.000
_cell.length_b   1.000
_cell.length_c   1.000
_cell.angle_alpha   90.00
_cell.angle_beta   90.00
_cell.angle_gamma   90.00
#
_symmetry.space_group_name_H-M   'P 1'
#
loop_
_entity.id
_entity.type
_entity.pdbx_description
1 polymer ?
#
loop_
_entity_poly.entity_id
_entity_poly.type
_entity_poly.pdbx_seq_one_letter_code
_entity_poly.pdbx_strand_id
1 'polypeptide(L)'
;VNVAALHAEAAVTLGIRIAGLRQGLFLCAALLTAAAVSTAGSIGFVGLIVPHACRFAWGPDHRLLFPAASLAGGTFLVLADTLARTIIAPQQLPVGVITALIGVPVFLLQLHHVQRK
;
A
#
# COMPACT_ATOMS: atom_id res chain seq x y z
N VAL A 1 -1.38 14.99 -8.42
CA VAL A 1 -1.91 13.70 -7.91
C VAL A 1 -3.31 13.88 -7.31
N ASN A 2 -3.51 14.70 -6.29
CA ASN A 2 -4.85 14.96 -5.70
C ASN A 2 -5.92 15.34 -6.72
N VAL A 3 -5.60 16.28 -7.62
CA VAL A 3 -6.56 16.71 -8.65
C VAL A 3 -6.91 15.58 -9.62
N ALA A 4 -5.96 14.68 -9.93
CA ALA A 4 -6.22 13.51 -10.77
C ALA A 4 -7.17 12.49 -10.11
N ALA A 5 -7.40 12.60 -8.79
CA ALA A 5 -8.34 11.75 -8.06
C ALA A 5 -9.80 12.28 -8.10
N LEU A 6 -10.02 13.54 -8.49
CA LEU A 6 -11.33 14.22 -8.50
C LEU A 6 -12.14 14.03 -9.80
N HIS A 7 -11.83 13.00 -10.60
CA HIS A 7 -12.32 12.68 -11.96
C HIS A 7 -11.44 13.21 -13.10
N ALA A 8 -11.33 12.40 -14.15
CA ALA A 8 -10.43 12.67 -15.28
C ALA A 8 -10.83 13.94 -16.06
N GLU A 9 -12.12 14.15 -16.29
CA GLU A 9 -12.59 15.33 -17.03
C GLU A 9 -12.34 16.64 -16.27
N ALA A 10 -12.56 16.64 -14.95
CA ALA A 10 -12.25 17.77 -14.08
C ALA A 10 -10.74 18.08 -14.02
N ALA A 11 -9.89 17.04 -14.02
CA ALA A 11 -8.45 17.24 -14.03
C ALA A 11 -7.91 17.75 -15.39
N VAL A 12 -8.51 17.32 -16.51
CA VAL A 12 -8.13 17.83 -17.85
C VAL A 12 -8.51 19.29 -18.01
N THR A 13 -9.70 19.70 -17.54
CA THR A 13 -10.14 21.11 -17.60
C THR A 13 -9.27 22.03 -16.75
N LEU A 14 -8.64 21.51 -15.68
CA LEU A 14 -7.64 22.20 -14.87
C LEU A 14 -6.22 22.20 -15.49
N GLY A 15 -6.06 21.76 -16.74
CA GLY A 15 -4.80 21.79 -17.48
C GLY A 15 -3.82 20.67 -17.13
N ILE A 16 -4.24 19.65 -16.36
CA ILE A 16 -3.37 18.55 -15.98
C ILE A 16 -3.31 17.51 -17.08
N ARG A 17 -2.10 17.21 -17.56
CA ARG A 17 -1.86 16.14 -18.55
C ARG A 17 -1.90 14.76 -17.89
N ILE A 18 -3.11 14.21 -17.72
CA ILE A 18 -3.36 12.95 -16.99
C ILE A 18 -2.56 11.77 -17.55
N ALA A 19 -2.50 11.63 -18.88
CA ALA A 19 -1.78 10.52 -19.52
C ALA A 19 -0.30 10.48 -19.12
N GLY A 20 0.39 11.63 -19.20
CA GLY A 20 1.80 11.74 -18.82
C GLY A 20 2.02 11.54 -17.33
N LEU A 21 1.14 12.09 -16.48
CA LEU A 21 1.20 11.85 -15.03
C LEU A 21 1.04 10.37 -14.70
N ARG A 22 0.08 9.68 -15.34
CA ARG A 22 -0.18 8.25 -15.13
C ARG A 22 1.01 7.40 -15.56
N GLN A 23 1.60 7.67 -16.72
CA GLN A 23 2.80 6.97 -17.19
C GLN A 23 3.98 7.16 -16.24
N GLY A 24 4.23 8.39 -15.78
CA GLY A 24 5.28 8.67 -14.80
C GLY A 24 5.07 7.92 -13.48
N LEU A 25 3.83 7.93 -12.95
CA LEU A 25 3.49 7.19 -11.74
C LEU A 25 3.67 5.68 -11.89
N PHE A 26 3.29 5.11 -13.04
CA PHE A 26 3.52 3.68 -13.32
C PHE A 26 5.00 3.33 -13.36
N LEU A 27 5.81 4.13 -14.06
CA LEU A 27 7.26 3.93 -14.13
C LEU A 27 7.91 4.01 -12.75
N CYS A 28 7.60 5.05 -11.96
CA CYS A 28 8.13 5.19 -10.60
C CYS A 28 7.69 4.03 -9.69
N ALA A 29 6.40 3.68 -9.69
CA ALA A 29 5.88 2.58 -8.87
C ALA A 29 6.50 1.23 -9.27
N ALA A 30 6.64 0.97 -10.57
CA ALA A 30 7.26 -0.25 -11.08
C ALA A 30 8.73 -0.35 -10.66
N LEU A 31 9.52 0.73 -10.79
CA LEU A 31 10.92 0.75 -10.40
C LEU A 31 11.10 0.55 -8.89
N LEU A 32 10.30 1.26 -8.07
CA LEU A 32 10.33 1.09 -6.61
C LEU A 32 9.95 -0.33 -6.19
N THR A 33 8.90 -0.89 -6.81
CA THR A 33 8.45 -2.25 -6.51
C THR A 33 9.47 -3.28 -6.96
N ALA A 34 10.05 -3.13 -8.16
CA ALA A 34 11.07 -4.04 -8.67
C ALA A 34 12.33 -4.05 -7.79
N ALA A 35 12.78 -2.87 -7.33
CA ALA A 35 13.92 -2.76 -6.41
C ALA A 35 13.63 -3.40 -5.04
N ALA A 36 12.41 -3.26 -4.52
CA ALA A 36 12.01 -3.89 -3.26
C ALA A 36 11.89 -5.43 -3.39
N VAL A 37 11.25 -5.92 -4.45
CA VAL A 37 11.00 -7.35 -4.66
C VAL A 37 12.29 -8.10 -5.03
N SER A 38 13.22 -7.49 -5.76
CA SER A 38 14.50 -8.12 -6.09
C SER A 38 15.40 -8.36 -4.88
N THR A 39 15.23 -7.57 -3.81
CA THR A 39 16.04 -7.65 -2.59
C THR A 39 15.35 -8.45 -1.48
N ALA A 40 14.06 -8.23 -1.26
CA ALA A 40 13.31 -8.83 -0.15
C ALA A 40 12.44 -10.03 -0.57
N GLY A 41 12.32 -10.30 -1.87
CA GLY A 41 11.38 -11.28 -2.41
C GLY A 41 9.94 -10.75 -2.52
N SER A 42 9.00 -11.62 -2.88
CA SER A 42 7.60 -11.24 -3.03
C SER A 42 6.90 -11.09 -1.67
N ILE A 43 6.38 -9.89 -1.42
CA ILE A 43 5.63 -9.56 -0.20
C ILE A 43 4.24 -9.07 -0.59
N GLY A 44 3.22 -9.76 -0.09
CA GLY A 44 1.82 -9.45 -0.37
C GLY A 44 1.19 -8.53 0.68
N PHE A 45 0.02 -7.99 0.32
CA PHE A 45 -0.96 -7.33 1.20
C PHE A 45 -0.60 -5.97 1.81
N VAL A 46 0.68 -5.69 2.09
CA VAL A 46 1.12 -4.41 2.71
C VAL A 46 0.60 -3.19 1.93
N GLY A 47 0.79 -3.20 0.61
CA GLY A 47 0.38 -2.09 -0.28
C GLY A 47 -1.14 -1.95 -0.44
N LEU A 48 -1.94 -2.95 -0.06
CA LEU A 48 -3.40 -2.88 -0.08
C LEU A 48 -3.94 -2.34 1.24
N ILE A 49 -3.44 -2.87 2.36
CA ILE A 49 -3.97 -2.60 3.70
C ILE A 49 -3.53 -1.24 4.21
N VAL A 50 -2.23 -0.98 4.17
CA VAL A 50 -1.66 0.18 4.86
C VAL A 50 -2.19 1.49 4.28
N PRO A 51 -2.19 1.72 2.95
CA PRO A 51 -2.72 2.97 2.40
C PRO A 51 -4.22 3.14 2.68
N HIS A 52 -4.99 2.05 2.74
CA HIS A 52 -6.42 2.10 3.07
C HIS A 52 -6.64 2.46 4.54
N ALA A 53 -5.93 1.82 5.46
CA ALA A 53 -5.97 2.16 6.88
C ALA A 53 -5.55 3.63 7.10
N CYS A 54 -4.47 4.06 6.45
CA CYS A 54 -4.00 5.45 6.51
C CYS A 54 -5.05 6.43 5.96
N ARG A 55 -5.74 6.06 4.86
CA ARG A 55 -6.80 6.89 4.29
C ARG A 55 -7.99 7.04 5.22
N PHE A 56 -8.35 5.98 5.95
CA PHE A 56 -9.41 6.05 6.98
C PHE A 56 -8.99 6.92 8.18
N ALA A 57 -7.71 6.89 8.58
CA ALA A 57 -7.21 7.63 9.73
C ALA A 57 -6.91 9.12 9.45
N TRP A 58 -6.27 9.43 8.31
CA TRP A 58 -5.76 10.77 7.98
C TRP A 58 -6.44 11.44 6.78
N GLY A 59 -7.36 10.73 6.11
CA GLY A 59 -8.09 11.23 4.94
C GLY A 59 -7.37 10.98 3.60
N PRO A 60 -7.96 11.46 2.49
CA PRO A 60 -7.54 11.11 1.13
C PRO A 60 -6.45 12.03 0.53
N ASP A 61 -5.98 13.05 1.26
CA ASP A 61 -4.94 13.96 0.73
C ASP A 61 -3.61 13.22 0.55
N HIS A 62 -3.16 13.08 -0.70
CA HIS A 62 -1.95 12.35 -1.05
C HIS A 62 -0.68 12.98 -0.47
N ARG A 63 -0.70 14.28 -0.12
CA ARG A 63 0.47 14.95 0.52
C ARG A 63 0.77 14.37 1.91
N LEU A 64 -0.27 14.00 2.64
CA LEU A 64 -0.16 13.36 3.95
C LEU A 64 -0.17 11.84 3.83
N LEU A 65 -0.94 11.30 2.88
CA LEU A 65 -1.09 9.86 2.71
C LEU A 65 0.21 9.18 2.28
N PHE A 66 1.01 9.78 1.38
CA PHE A 66 2.28 9.19 0.95
C PHE A 66 3.27 8.98 2.12
N PRO A 67 3.63 10.02 2.91
CA PRO A 67 4.55 9.83 4.03
C PRO A 67 3.95 8.93 5.12
N ALA A 68 2.66 9.11 5.45
CA ALA A 68 2.00 8.30 6.48
C ALA A 68 1.98 6.81 6.10
N ALA A 69 1.59 6.48 4.86
CA ALA A 69 1.55 5.09 4.39
C ALA A 69 2.94 4.47 4.26
N SER A 70 3.95 5.26 3.87
CA SER A 70 5.34 4.77 3.79
C SER A 70 5.89 4.41 5.16
N LEU A 71 5.70 5.30 6.15
CA LEU A 71 6.15 5.07 7.52
C LEU A 71 5.37 3.92 8.18
N ALA A 72 4.04 3.96 8.14
CA ALA A 72 3.21 2.91 8.70
C ALA A 72 3.49 1.54 8.04
N GLY A 73 3.73 1.52 6.73
CA GLY A 73 4.02 0.31 5.98
C GLY A 73 5.38 -0.29 6.31
N GLY A 74 6.41 0.55 6.42
CA GLY A 74 7.73 0.15 6.88
C GLY A 74 7.70 -0.41 8.30
N THR A 75 7.05 0.29 9.22
CA THR A 75 6.90 -0.18 10.61
C THR A 75 6.13 -1.51 10.67
N PHE A 76 5.01 -1.63 9.95
CA PHE A 76 4.24 -2.87 9.89
C PHE A 76 5.07 -4.04 9.36
N LEU A 77 5.86 -3.81 8.31
CA LEU A 77 6.68 -4.86 7.71
C LEU A 77 7.82 -5.31 8.64
N VAL A 78 8.48 -4.37 9.33
CA VAL A 78 9.53 -4.70 10.31
C VAL A 78 8.97 -5.52 11.48
N LEU A 79 7.78 -5.17 11.97
CA LEU A 79 7.10 -5.94 13.02
C LEU A 79 6.71 -7.34 12.52
N ALA A 80 6.18 -7.44 11.30
CA ALA A 80 5.82 -8.72 10.70
C ALA A 80 7.04 -9.62 10.48
N ASP A 81 8.17 -9.08 10.01
CA ASP A 81 9.43 -9.81 9.84
C ASP A 81 10.00 -10.27 11.20
N THR A 82 9.96 -9.41 12.21
CA THR A 82 10.39 -9.75 13.57
C THR A 82 9.56 -10.88 14.17
N LEU A 83 8.23 -10.86 13.96
CA LEU A 83 7.34 -11.95 14.38
C LEU A 83 7.61 -13.23 13.59
N ALA A 84 7.80 -13.14 12.27
CA ALA A 84 8.11 -14.29 11.42
C ALA A 84 9.39 -15.02 11.87
N ARG A 85 10.38 -14.28 12.36
CA ARG A 85 11.65 -14.83 12.88
C ARG A 85 11.54 -15.43 14.27
N THR A 86 10.59 -14.99 15.09
CA THR A 86 10.51 -15.37 16.52
C THR A 86 9.52 -16.52 16.80
N ILE A 87 8.45 -16.67 16.01
CA ILE A 87 7.37 -17.64 16.30
C ILE A 87 7.83 -19.11 16.19
N ILE A 88 8.66 -19.46 15.20
CA ILE A 88 9.09 -20.86 14.93
C ILE A 88 10.62 -20.97 14.89
N ALA A 89 11.32 -20.22 15.75
CA ALA A 89 12.78 -20.36 15.83
C ALA A 89 13.18 -21.83 16.12
N PRO A 90 14.15 -22.43 15.40
CA PRO A 90 15.11 -21.83 14.45
C PRO A 90 14.67 -21.79 12.97
N GLN A 91 13.48 -22.29 12.62
CA GLN A 91 12.97 -22.22 11.25
C GLN A 91 12.50 -20.80 10.91
N GLN A 92 12.86 -20.32 9.73
CA GLN A 92 12.47 -18.99 9.27
C GLN A 92 11.21 -19.08 8.42
N LEU A 93 10.13 -18.44 8.89
CA LEU A 93 8.93 -18.27 8.09
C LEU A 93 9.11 -17.11 7.10
N PRO A 94 8.61 -17.23 5.86
CA PRO A 94 8.56 -16.10 4.94
C PRO A 94 7.62 -15.03 5.51
N VAL A 95 8.10 -13.78 5.61
CA VAL A 95 7.30 -12.65 6.11
C VAL A 95 5.98 -12.48 5.34
N GLY A 96 5.96 -12.82 4.05
CA GLY A 96 4.76 -12.78 3.21
C GLY A 96 3.62 -13.66 3.71
N VAL A 97 3.91 -14.76 4.42
CA VAL A 97 2.89 -15.61 5.05
C VAL A 97 2.23 -14.87 6.21
N ILE A 98 3.03 -14.24 7.07
CA ILE A 98 2.54 -13.45 8.21
C ILE A 98 1.71 -12.26 7.71
N THR A 99 2.20 -11.53 6.71
CA THR A 99 1.45 -10.38 6.17
C THR A 99 0.15 -10.81 5.47
N ALA A 100 0.10 -11.98 4.83
CA ALA A 100 -1.12 -12.53 4.25
C ALA A 100 -2.13 -12.99 5.32
N LEU A 101 -1.68 -13.64 6.39
CA LEU A 101 -2.52 -14.06 7.51
C LEU A 101 -3.20 -12.89 8.21
N ILE A 102 -2.49 -11.78 8.38
CA ILE A 102 -3.07 -10.55 8.93
C ILE A 102 -3.92 -9.85 7.85
N GLY A 103 -3.44 -9.89 6.62
CA GLY A 103 -3.97 -9.05 5.56
C GLY A 103 -5.28 -9.48 4.95
N VAL A 104 -5.50 -10.78 4.79
CA VAL A 104 -6.76 -11.33 4.28
C VAL A 104 -7.92 -10.97 5.20
N PRO A 105 -7.88 -11.19 6.53
CA PRO A 105 -8.94 -10.77 7.44
C PRO A 105 -9.23 -9.27 7.38
N VAL A 106 -8.18 -8.43 7.41
CA VAL A 106 -8.36 -6.97 7.37
C VAL A 106 -9.00 -6.53 6.06
N PHE A 107 -8.56 -7.09 4.92
CA PHE A 107 -9.15 -6.80 3.63
C PHE A 107 -10.63 -7.22 3.54
N LEU A 108 -10.98 -8.40 4.07
CA LEU A 108 -12.36 -8.89 4.11
C LEU A 108 -13.26 -8.01 5.00
N LEU A 109 -12.76 -7.57 6.16
CA LEU A 109 -13.48 -6.63 7.02
C LEU A 109 -13.74 -5.30 6.32
N GLN A 110 -12.72 -4.77 5.63
CA GLN A 110 -12.84 -3.54 4.84
C GLN A 110 -13.89 -3.69 3.74
N LEU A 111 -13.88 -4.80 3.01
CA LEU A 111 -14.82 -5.08 1.92
C LEU A 111 -16.26 -5.21 2.44
N HIS A 112 -16.47 -5.94 3.54
CA HIS A 112 -17.78 -6.05 4.17
C HIS A 112 -18.33 -4.70 4.65
N HIS A 113 -17.48 -3.81 5.16
CA HIS A 113 -17.90 -2.46 5.57
C HIS A 113 -18.36 -1.61 4.38
N VAL A 114 -17.74 -1.77 3.21
CA VAL A 114 -18.12 -1.03 1.99
C VAL A 114 -19.48 -1.49 1.47
N GLN A 115 -19.80 -2.79 1.55
CA GLN A 115 -21.09 -3.33 1.06
C GLN A 115 -22.29 -2.99 1.95
N ARG A 116 -22.07 -2.55 3.19
CA ARG A 116 -23.15 -2.16 4.12
C ARG A 116 -23.56 -0.69 4.03
N LYS A 117 -22.89 0.11 3.20
CA LYS A 117 -23.30 1.47 2.84
C LYS A 117 -23.97 1.48 1.48
#